data_AF-A0A7T4E0Q7-F1
#
_entry.id   AF-A0A7T4E0Q7-F1
#
_cell.length_a   1.000
_cell.length_b   1.000
_cell.length_c   1.000
_cell.angle_alpha   90.00
_cell.angle_beta   90.00
_cell.angle_gamma   90.00
#
_symmetry.space_group_name_H-M   'P 1'
#
loop_
_entity.id
_entity.type
_entity.pdbx_description
1 polymer ?
#
loop_
_entity_poly.entity_id
_entity_poly.type
_entity_poly.pdbx_seq_one_letter_code
_entity_poly.pdbx_strand_id
1 'polypeptide(L)'
;MAKPKQKVVITCAVTGAIHTPSMSPHLPVTADEIAEAAIGAARAGAAVLHLHARDPETGKPSQDPALFEPFLRRIKAETDAIINITTGGSPHMTVQERMRPATTFKPELASLNMGSMNFGLFPMLGRFQDFKHDWEREHLENSRSLIFRNTYQDIESILELGNANGTRFEFECYDISHLYNLAHFVDRGLVKSPPFIQSVFGILGGIGPHPEDLMHMKRTADRLFGNEYEWSILGAGRNQMPLATIGAAMGSNVRVGLEDSLWIGPGQLAESNRSQVERIRTILEALNLEVATPAETRAKLGLKGGDNVAF
;
A
#
# COMPACT_ATOMS: atom_id res chain seq x y z
N MET A 1 25.74 -20.04 17.42
CA MET A 1 24.54 -19.32 17.90
C MET A 1 23.52 -19.31 16.78
N ALA A 2 22.25 -19.64 17.06
CA ALA A 2 21.21 -19.54 16.04
C ALA A 2 21.06 -18.07 15.64
N LYS A 3 21.09 -17.78 14.33
CA LYS A 3 20.84 -16.44 13.81
C LYS A 3 19.42 -16.02 14.22
N PRO A 4 19.18 -14.80 14.73
CA PRO A 4 17.83 -14.36 15.07
C PRO A 4 16.94 -14.52 13.83
N LYS A 5 15.74 -15.08 14.02
CA LYS A 5 14.80 -15.31 12.93
C LYS A 5 14.39 -13.98 12.33
N GLN A 6 14.27 -13.96 11.00
CA GLN A 6 13.80 -12.79 10.28
C GLN A 6 12.34 -12.49 10.66
N LYS A 7 12.10 -11.24 11.06
CA LYS A 7 10.77 -10.69 11.34
C LYS A 7 10.23 -10.02 10.09
N VAL A 8 9.13 -10.55 9.57
CA VAL A 8 8.49 -10.12 8.32
C VAL A 8 7.32 -9.20 8.66
N VAL A 9 7.36 -7.97 8.16
CA VAL A 9 6.23 -7.03 8.25
C VAL A 9 5.18 -7.46 7.24
N ILE A 10 3.95 -7.69 7.72
CA ILE A 10 2.77 -7.84 6.86
C ILE A 10 2.06 -6.50 6.81
N THR A 11 1.94 -5.94 5.60
CA THR A 11 1.08 -4.79 5.31
C THR A 11 -0.24 -5.29 4.73
N CYS A 12 -1.36 -4.77 5.21
CA CYS A 12 -2.67 -5.02 4.64
C CYS A 12 -3.25 -3.74 4.03
N ALA A 13 -3.45 -3.74 2.71
CA ALA A 13 -4.08 -2.66 1.96
C ALA A 13 -5.58 -2.92 1.79
N VAL A 14 -6.38 -2.18 2.54
CA VAL A 14 -7.74 -2.63 2.92
C VAL A 14 -8.76 -2.52 1.79
N THR A 15 -8.70 -1.44 1.00
CA THR A 15 -9.73 -1.17 -0.03
C THR A 15 -9.22 -0.42 -1.26
N GLY A 16 -8.24 0.47 -1.11
CA GLY A 16 -7.65 1.21 -2.22
C GLY A 16 -8.59 2.10 -3.01
N ALA A 17 -8.15 2.36 -4.24
CA ALA A 17 -8.90 3.16 -5.22
C ALA A 17 -9.03 2.48 -6.60
N ILE A 18 -8.49 1.26 -6.79
CA ILE A 18 -8.52 0.53 -8.08
C ILE A 18 -9.81 -0.25 -8.25
N HIS A 19 -10.12 -1.15 -7.31
CA HIS A 19 -11.31 -1.97 -7.38
C HIS A 19 -12.57 -1.14 -7.09
N THR A 20 -13.69 -1.51 -7.70
CA THR A 20 -14.97 -0.84 -7.54
C THR A 20 -16.00 -1.75 -6.86
N PRO A 21 -17.03 -1.21 -6.19
CA PRO A 21 -18.00 -2.00 -5.40
C PRO A 21 -18.73 -3.11 -6.18
N SER A 22 -18.87 -2.98 -7.50
CA SER A 22 -19.50 -4.00 -8.34
C SER A 22 -18.62 -5.22 -8.60
N MET A 23 -17.30 -5.12 -8.37
CA MET A 23 -16.37 -6.22 -8.62
C MET A 23 -16.36 -7.27 -7.52
N SER A 24 -16.71 -6.89 -6.28
CA SER A 24 -16.80 -7.80 -5.14
C SER A 24 -17.72 -7.22 -4.07
N PRO A 25 -18.65 -8.01 -3.51
CA PRO A 25 -19.46 -7.58 -2.37
C PRO A 25 -18.64 -7.47 -1.08
N HIS A 26 -17.40 -7.94 -1.07
CA HIS A 26 -16.51 -7.92 0.09
C HIS A 26 -15.55 -6.72 0.11
N LEU A 27 -15.59 -5.86 -0.92
CA LEU A 27 -14.76 -4.66 -0.97
C LEU A 27 -15.27 -3.65 0.09
N PRO A 28 -14.48 -3.27 1.11
CA PRO A 28 -14.94 -2.35 2.14
C PRO A 28 -15.19 -0.95 1.58
N VAL A 29 -16.35 -0.36 1.85
CA VAL A 29 -16.74 0.97 1.35
C VAL A 29 -16.92 1.97 2.48
N THR A 30 -17.79 1.65 3.44
CA THR A 30 -18.12 2.56 4.54
C THR A 30 -16.99 2.62 5.57
N ALA A 31 -16.98 3.67 6.39
CA ALA A 31 -15.98 3.79 7.45
C ALA A 31 -16.00 2.60 8.42
N ASP A 32 -17.18 2.06 8.74
CA ASP A 32 -17.31 0.90 9.62
C ASP A 32 -16.78 -0.38 8.98
N GLU A 33 -17.04 -0.61 7.70
CA GLU A 33 -16.49 -1.74 6.95
C GLU A 33 -14.97 -1.65 6.83
N ILE A 34 -14.43 -0.45 6.54
CA ILE A 34 -12.99 -0.21 6.46
C ILE A 34 -12.33 -0.47 7.82
N ALA A 35 -12.91 0.06 8.90
CA ALA A 35 -12.39 -0.15 10.26
C ALA A 35 -12.42 -1.64 10.65
N GLU A 36 -13.55 -2.32 10.45
CA GLU A 36 -13.69 -3.75 10.77
C GLU A 36 -12.70 -4.60 9.96
N ALA A 37 -12.56 -4.33 8.66
CA ALA A 37 -11.62 -5.05 7.81
C ALA A 37 -10.16 -4.81 8.22
N ALA A 38 -9.81 -3.59 8.59
CA ALA A 38 -8.46 -3.22 9.04
C ALA A 38 -8.12 -3.85 10.41
N ILE A 39 -9.05 -3.79 11.37
CA ILE A 39 -8.89 -4.42 12.69
C ILE A 39 -8.81 -5.95 12.55
N GLY A 40 -9.64 -6.54 11.70
CA GLY A 40 -9.58 -7.98 11.38
C GLY A 40 -8.24 -8.40 10.78
N ALA A 41 -7.69 -7.59 9.88
CA ALA A 41 -6.34 -7.79 9.33
C ALA A 41 -5.25 -7.69 10.39
N ALA A 42 -5.33 -6.69 11.27
CA ALA A 42 -4.37 -6.52 12.37
C ALA A 42 -4.41 -7.73 13.34
N ARG A 43 -5.61 -8.18 13.73
CA ARG A 43 -5.79 -9.37 14.57
C ARG A 43 -5.23 -10.65 13.94
N ALA A 44 -5.20 -10.74 12.61
CA ALA A 44 -4.59 -11.87 11.90
C ALA A 44 -3.05 -11.79 11.81
N GLY A 45 -2.46 -10.61 12.01
CA GLY A 45 -1.00 -10.41 12.03
C GLY A 45 -0.49 -9.27 11.13
N ALA A 46 -1.36 -8.46 10.53
CA ALA A 46 -0.90 -7.27 9.81
C ALA A 46 -0.36 -6.24 10.80
N ALA A 47 0.89 -5.84 10.64
CA ALA A 47 1.51 -4.80 11.45
C ALA A 47 1.27 -3.40 10.89
N VAL A 48 1.05 -3.29 9.56
CA VAL A 48 0.75 -2.03 8.88
C VAL A 48 -0.59 -2.15 8.16
N LEU A 49 -1.42 -1.11 8.28
CA LEU A 49 -2.73 -0.99 7.64
C LEU A 49 -2.66 0.18 6.66
N HIS A 50 -2.68 -0.11 5.36
CA HIS A 50 -2.70 0.90 4.30
C HIS A 50 -4.15 1.26 3.96
N LEU A 51 -4.47 2.55 4.08
CA LEU A 51 -5.84 3.05 4.16
C LEU A 51 -6.14 4.11 3.09
N HIS A 52 -7.31 3.92 2.50
CA HIS A 52 -8.00 4.84 1.60
C HIS A 52 -9.41 5.08 2.13
N ALA A 53 -9.99 6.25 1.86
CA ALA A 53 -11.41 6.50 2.11
C ALA A 53 -12.21 6.40 0.82
N ARG A 54 -13.50 6.07 0.99
CA ARG A 54 -14.48 6.02 -0.08
C ARG A 54 -15.72 6.77 0.35
N ASP A 55 -16.44 7.29 -0.63
CA ASP A 55 -17.79 7.80 -0.46
C ASP A 55 -18.70 6.66 0.08
N PRO A 56 -19.39 6.85 1.20
CA PRO A 56 -20.11 5.77 1.89
C PRO A 56 -21.36 5.31 1.14
N GLU A 57 -21.91 6.12 0.23
CA GLU A 57 -23.11 5.77 -0.54
C GLU A 57 -22.76 5.03 -1.83
N THR A 58 -21.67 5.42 -2.48
CA THR A 58 -21.33 4.97 -3.85
C THR A 58 -20.03 4.17 -3.95
N GLY A 59 -19.20 4.18 -2.92
CA GLY A 59 -17.87 3.57 -2.92
C GLY A 59 -16.81 4.30 -3.75
N LYS A 60 -17.11 5.50 -4.26
CA LYS A 60 -16.19 6.30 -5.06
C LYS A 60 -14.97 6.73 -4.22
N PRO A 61 -13.73 6.62 -4.70
CA PRO A 61 -12.55 7.05 -3.94
C PRO A 61 -12.61 8.54 -3.57
N SER A 62 -12.22 8.86 -2.33
CA SER A 62 -12.19 10.23 -1.82
C SER A 62 -10.97 10.48 -0.94
N GLN A 63 -10.39 11.69 -1.04
CA GLN A 63 -9.33 12.18 -0.16
C GLN A 63 -9.85 13.24 0.82
N ASP A 64 -11.17 13.31 1.06
CA ASP A 64 -11.73 14.20 2.07
C ASP A 64 -11.37 13.70 3.48
N PRO A 65 -10.59 14.46 4.28
CA PRO A 65 -10.23 14.05 5.63
C PRO A 65 -11.42 13.68 6.52
N ALA A 66 -12.60 14.28 6.32
CA ALA A 66 -13.80 13.95 7.09
C ALA A 66 -14.24 12.50 6.95
N LEU A 67 -13.94 11.86 5.80
CA LEU A 67 -14.24 10.45 5.57
C LEU A 67 -13.20 9.50 6.18
N PHE A 68 -12.00 10.00 6.49
CA PHE A 68 -10.96 9.21 7.16
C PHE A 68 -11.16 9.16 8.66
N GLU A 69 -11.51 10.29 9.29
CA GLU A 69 -11.52 10.43 10.74
C GLU A 69 -12.27 9.31 11.48
N PRO A 70 -13.49 8.89 11.08
CA PRO A 70 -14.23 7.89 11.84
C PRO A 70 -13.51 6.54 11.93
N PHE A 71 -12.98 6.03 10.81
CA PHE A 71 -12.28 4.74 10.82
C PHE A 71 -10.88 4.85 11.43
N LEU A 72 -10.20 5.98 11.27
CA LEU A 72 -8.88 6.20 11.89
C LEU A 72 -8.97 6.14 13.42
N ARG A 73 -9.95 6.82 14.01
CA ARG A 73 -10.19 6.81 15.46
C ARG A 73 -10.53 5.41 15.97
N ARG A 74 -11.41 4.71 15.26
CA ARG A 74 -11.83 3.35 15.64
C ARG A 74 -10.66 2.36 15.56
N ILE A 75 -9.88 2.38 14.47
CA ILE A 75 -8.71 1.50 14.33
C ILE A 75 -7.70 1.76 15.44
N LYS A 76 -7.36 3.02 15.72
CA LYS A 76 -6.40 3.38 16.79
C LYS A 76 -6.87 2.91 18.17
N ALA A 77 -8.17 2.94 18.44
CA ALA A 77 -8.72 2.51 19.72
C ALA A 77 -8.71 0.97 19.89
N GLU A 78 -8.71 0.20 18.81
CA GLU A 78 -8.86 -1.26 18.85
C GLU A 78 -7.58 -2.04 18.50
N THR A 79 -6.54 -1.38 17.96
CA THR A 79 -5.27 -2.03 17.63
C THR A 79 -4.08 -1.06 17.62
N ASP A 80 -2.89 -1.60 17.94
CA ASP A 80 -1.62 -0.89 17.86
C ASP A 80 -1.00 -0.90 16.45
N ALA A 81 -1.65 -1.50 15.45
CA ALA A 81 -1.12 -1.55 14.08
C ALA A 81 -0.80 -0.14 13.53
N ILE A 82 0.27 -0.04 12.75
CA ILE A 82 0.69 1.21 12.13
C ILE A 82 -0.36 1.59 11.09
N ILE A 83 -0.91 2.79 11.19
CA ILE A 83 -1.76 3.35 10.17
C ILE A 83 -0.90 4.03 9.11
N ASN A 84 -1.04 3.56 7.87
CA ASN A 84 -0.43 4.10 6.68
C ASN A 84 -1.50 4.76 5.82
N ILE A 85 -1.46 6.10 5.72
CA ILE A 85 -2.47 6.86 4.94
C ILE A 85 -1.95 7.08 3.53
N THR A 86 -2.77 6.76 2.54
CA THR A 86 -2.43 7.01 1.14
C THR A 86 -2.17 8.49 0.85
N THR A 87 -1.12 8.78 0.10
CA THR A 87 -0.99 10.05 -0.63
C THR A 87 -1.17 9.84 -2.13
N GLY A 88 -1.53 8.64 -2.58
CA GLY A 88 -1.89 8.36 -3.98
C GLY A 88 -3.30 8.86 -4.29
N GLY A 89 -4.27 8.50 -3.44
CA GLY A 89 -5.68 8.84 -3.66
C GLY A 89 -6.18 8.38 -5.04
N SER A 90 -7.00 9.22 -5.69
CA SER A 90 -7.34 9.03 -7.10
C SER A 90 -6.27 9.68 -7.98
N PRO A 91 -5.82 9.06 -9.09
CA PRO A 91 -4.80 9.65 -9.95
C PRO A 91 -5.26 10.96 -10.65
N HIS A 92 -6.56 11.31 -10.53
CA HIS A 92 -7.13 12.57 -11.02
C HIS A 92 -6.94 13.76 -10.06
N MET A 93 -6.52 13.53 -8.82
CA MET A 93 -6.38 14.57 -7.79
C MET A 93 -5.03 15.30 -7.89
N THR A 94 -5.00 16.58 -7.51
CA THR A 94 -3.76 17.34 -7.32
C THR A 94 -2.97 16.84 -6.10
N VAL A 95 -1.67 17.13 -6.04
CA VAL A 95 -0.83 16.78 -4.86
C VAL A 95 -1.39 17.38 -3.58
N GLN A 96 -1.85 18.63 -3.63
CA GLN A 96 -2.41 19.31 -2.46
C GLN A 96 -3.65 18.56 -1.94
N GLU A 97 -4.57 18.19 -2.83
CA GLU A 97 -5.75 17.39 -2.46
C GLU A 97 -5.35 16.02 -1.91
N ARG A 98 -4.43 15.33 -2.57
CA ARG A 98 -3.92 14.02 -2.16
C ARG A 98 -3.27 14.05 -0.78
N MET A 99 -2.58 15.14 -0.43
CA MET A 99 -1.90 15.31 0.85
C MET A 99 -2.80 15.78 2.00
N ARG A 100 -4.05 16.19 1.74
CA ARG A 100 -4.97 16.67 2.80
C ARG A 100 -5.09 15.68 3.96
N PRO A 101 -5.38 14.38 3.75
CA PRO A 101 -5.47 13.43 4.87
C PRO A 101 -4.16 13.31 5.66
N ALA A 102 -3.02 13.17 4.97
CA ALA A 102 -1.72 13.00 5.64
C ALA A 102 -1.31 14.26 6.43
N THR A 103 -1.59 15.46 5.92
CA THR A 103 -1.29 16.72 6.61
C THR A 103 -2.24 17.03 7.77
N THR A 104 -3.52 16.64 7.66
CA THR A 104 -4.51 16.75 8.74
C THR A 104 -4.19 15.78 9.89
N PHE A 105 -4.00 14.49 9.58
CA PHE A 105 -3.91 13.43 10.57
C PHE A 105 -2.49 13.11 11.01
N LYS A 106 -1.48 13.62 10.30
CA LYS A 106 -0.06 13.47 10.63
C LYS A 106 0.28 12.01 10.99
N PRO A 107 0.03 11.04 10.10
CA PRO A 107 0.20 9.63 10.43
C PRO A 107 1.67 9.29 10.67
N GLU A 108 1.92 8.13 11.27
CA GLU A 108 3.28 7.58 11.38
C GLU A 108 3.88 7.30 10.00
N LEU A 109 3.07 6.70 9.12
CA LEU A 109 3.44 6.29 7.78
C LEU A 109 2.44 6.83 6.75
N ALA A 110 2.92 7.17 5.57
CA ALA A 110 2.09 7.52 4.42
C ALA A 110 2.68 6.91 3.14
N SER A 111 1.86 6.52 2.18
CA SER A 111 2.38 6.04 0.89
C SER A 111 2.92 7.21 0.06
N LEU A 112 3.93 6.98 -0.76
CA LEU A 112 4.50 7.99 -1.66
C LEU A 112 4.89 7.35 -2.99
N ASN A 113 4.21 7.77 -4.04
CA ASN A 113 4.41 7.27 -5.40
C ASN A 113 5.65 7.91 -6.03
N MET A 114 6.60 7.08 -6.47
CA MET A 114 7.96 7.52 -6.84
C MET A 114 8.16 7.92 -8.30
N GLY A 115 7.09 8.10 -9.07
CA GLY A 115 7.19 8.58 -10.44
C GLY A 115 5.85 8.76 -11.13
N SER A 116 5.87 9.55 -12.20
CA SER A 116 4.72 9.70 -13.08
C SER A 116 4.66 8.54 -14.07
N MET A 117 3.48 7.95 -14.23
CA MET A 117 3.31 6.77 -15.09
C MET A 117 1.90 6.68 -15.66
N ASN A 118 1.72 5.91 -16.73
CA ASN A 118 0.40 5.43 -17.11
C ASN A 118 -0.11 4.46 -16.03
N PHE A 119 -1.43 4.44 -15.81
CA PHE A 119 -2.04 3.56 -14.81
C PHE A 119 -3.33 2.95 -15.35
N GLY A 120 -3.20 1.97 -16.24
CA GLY A 120 -4.30 1.45 -17.07
C GLY A 120 -5.19 0.45 -16.34
N LEU A 121 -6.41 0.85 -16.00
CA LEU A 121 -7.44 0.02 -15.37
C LEU A 121 -8.53 -0.45 -16.35
N PHE A 122 -8.66 0.23 -17.50
CA PHE A 122 -9.66 -0.03 -18.54
C PHE A 122 -9.75 -1.50 -19.02
N PRO A 123 -8.69 -2.34 -19.00
CA PRO A 123 -8.85 -3.76 -19.38
C PRO A 123 -9.80 -4.52 -18.46
N MET A 124 -10.05 -4.05 -17.23
CA MET A 124 -11.03 -4.66 -16.32
C MET A 124 -12.47 -4.59 -16.85
N LEU A 125 -12.77 -3.64 -17.74
CA LEU A 125 -14.05 -3.58 -18.46
C LEU A 125 -14.28 -4.79 -19.38
N GLY A 126 -13.25 -5.57 -19.71
CA GLY A 126 -13.41 -6.85 -20.41
C GLY A 126 -13.96 -7.96 -19.50
N ARG A 127 -13.74 -7.85 -18.17
CA ARG A 127 -14.17 -8.84 -17.17
C ARG A 127 -15.47 -8.45 -16.48
N PHE A 128 -15.65 -7.18 -16.15
CA PHE A 128 -16.80 -6.67 -15.42
C PHE A 128 -17.67 -5.84 -16.36
N GLN A 129 -18.92 -6.26 -16.56
CA GLN A 129 -19.87 -5.61 -17.48
C GLN A 129 -20.98 -4.86 -16.74
N ASP A 130 -21.41 -5.39 -15.60
CA ASP A 130 -22.51 -4.85 -14.80
C ASP A 130 -21.96 -4.01 -13.64
N PHE A 131 -22.40 -2.75 -13.57
CA PHE A 131 -21.97 -1.79 -12.54
C PHE A 131 -23.19 -1.22 -11.82
N LYS A 132 -23.08 -1.08 -10.50
CA LYS A 132 -24.11 -0.49 -9.62
C LYS A 132 -24.15 1.03 -9.75
N HIS A 133 -23.01 1.65 -10.02
CA HIS A 133 -22.90 3.11 -10.16
C HIS A 133 -22.18 3.49 -11.46
N ASP A 134 -22.66 4.54 -12.13
CA ASP A 134 -22.11 5.01 -13.40
C ASP A 134 -20.62 5.39 -13.31
N TRP A 135 -20.21 5.95 -12.16
CA TRP A 135 -18.82 6.37 -11.93
C TRP A 135 -17.83 5.21 -12.04
N GLU A 136 -18.25 3.96 -11.78
CA GLU A 136 -17.35 2.80 -11.80
C GLU A 136 -16.83 2.53 -13.21
N ARG A 137 -17.73 2.52 -14.19
CA ARG A 137 -17.38 2.34 -15.61
C ARG A 137 -16.53 3.50 -16.11
N GLU A 138 -16.93 4.72 -15.79
CA GLU A 138 -16.19 5.93 -16.16
C GLU A 138 -14.78 5.95 -15.57
N HIS A 139 -14.65 5.60 -14.29
CA HIS A 139 -13.36 5.51 -13.60
C HIS A 139 -12.40 4.55 -14.32
N LEU A 140 -12.90 3.37 -14.70
CA LEU A 140 -12.10 2.40 -15.44
C LEU A 140 -11.74 2.89 -16.84
N GLU A 141 -12.68 3.42 -17.62
CA GLU A 141 -12.39 3.87 -18.99
C GLU A 141 -11.47 5.10 -19.00
N ASN A 142 -11.68 6.06 -18.10
CA ASN A 142 -10.87 7.28 -17.99
C ASN A 142 -9.41 6.99 -17.66
N SER A 143 -9.09 5.82 -17.09
CA SER A 143 -7.71 5.40 -16.86
C SER A 143 -6.89 5.24 -18.17
N ARG A 144 -7.55 5.10 -19.33
CA ARG A 144 -6.88 4.97 -20.64
C ARG A 144 -6.10 6.22 -21.03
N SER A 145 -6.59 7.41 -20.66
CA SER A 145 -5.99 8.71 -21.00
C SER A 145 -5.37 9.42 -19.79
N LEU A 146 -5.28 8.73 -18.66
CA LEU A 146 -4.81 9.27 -17.38
C LEU A 146 -3.31 9.00 -17.18
N ILE A 147 -2.60 10.04 -16.74
CA ILE A 147 -1.27 9.90 -16.16
C ILE A 147 -1.43 9.99 -14.65
N PHE A 148 -0.96 8.97 -13.93
CA PHE A 148 -0.79 9.09 -12.49
C PHE A 148 0.43 9.95 -12.22
N ARG A 149 0.18 11.25 -12.02
CA ARG A 149 1.23 12.27 -11.94
C ARG A 149 1.91 12.29 -10.58
N ASN A 150 3.23 12.09 -10.58
CA ASN A 150 4.15 12.35 -9.47
C ASN A 150 5.47 12.87 -10.05
N THR A 151 5.53 14.16 -10.36
CA THR A 151 6.76 14.80 -10.85
C THR A 151 7.78 14.94 -9.71
N TYR A 152 9.03 15.28 -10.02
CA TYR A 152 10.02 15.53 -8.96
C TYR A 152 9.58 16.65 -7.99
N GLN A 153 8.95 17.72 -8.49
CA GLN A 153 8.41 18.79 -7.64
C GLN A 153 7.28 18.28 -6.73
N ASP A 154 6.42 17.42 -7.26
CA ASP A 154 5.33 16.80 -6.50
C ASP A 154 5.90 15.95 -5.35
N ILE A 155 6.89 15.09 -5.64
CA ILE A 155 7.53 14.22 -4.65
C ILE A 155 8.29 15.04 -3.61
N GLU A 156 9.02 16.07 -4.02
CA GLU A 156 9.72 17.00 -3.11
C GLU A 156 8.74 17.69 -2.15
N SER A 157 7.62 18.20 -2.67
CA SER A 157 6.58 18.83 -1.85
C SER A 157 5.98 17.86 -0.83
N ILE A 158 5.72 16.61 -1.23
CA ILE A 158 5.17 15.58 -0.33
C ILE A 158 6.18 15.24 0.78
N LEU A 159 7.46 15.05 0.41
CA LEU A 159 8.54 14.78 1.36
C LEU A 159 8.67 15.89 2.39
N GLU A 160 8.68 17.16 1.96
CA GLU A 160 8.76 18.31 2.86
C GLU A 160 7.57 18.39 3.82
N LEU A 161 6.34 18.27 3.30
CA LEU A 161 5.11 18.31 4.10
C LEU A 161 5.03 17.16 5.13
N GLY A 162 5.42 15.94 4.74
CA GLY A 162 5.44 14.81 5.65
C GLY A 162 6.55 14.92 6.70
N ASN A 163 7.75 15.35 6.29
CA ASN A 163 8.88 15.58 7.20
C ASN A 163 8.55 16.61 8.28
N ALA A 164 7.87 17.70 7.91
CA ALA A 164 7.42 18.74 8.86
C ALA A 164 6.50 18.20 9.97
N ASN A 165 5.80 17.07 9.72
CA ASN A 165 4.88 16.44 10.68
C ASN A 165 5.42 15.13 11.27
N GLY A 166 6.68 14.79 11.00
CA GLY A 166 7.30 13.55 11.48
C GLY A 166 6.81 12.28 10.78
N THR A 167 6.08 12.39 9.67
CA THR A 167 5.61 11.24 8.88
C THR A 167 6.78 10.62 8.11
N ARG A 168 6.83 9.29 8.08
CA ARG A 168 7.72 8.50 7.21
C ARG A 168 6.95 7.96 6.02
N PHE A 169 7.65 7.42 5.03
CA PHE A 169 7.04 7.04 3.77
C PHE A 169 7.24 5.57 3.41
N GLU A 170 6.15 4.95 2.95
CA GLU A 170 6.19 3.75 2.11
C GLU A 170 6.36 4.22 0.65
N PHE A 171 7.54 3.98 0.07
CA PHE A 171 7.89 4.43 -1.27
C PHE A 171 7.41 3.42 -2.33
N GLU A 172 6.30 3.74 -2.98
CA GLU A 172 5.67 2.90 -4.01
C GLU A 172 6.44 3.03 -5.33
N CYS A 173 7.20 1.98 -5.65
CA CYS A 173 8.07 1.88 -6.83
C CYS A 173 7.48 0.84 -7.80
N TYR A 174 6.95 1.32 -8.91
CA TYR A 174 6.27 0.52 -9.94
C TYR A 174 7.20 0.10 -11.07
N ASP A 175 8.41 0.66 -11.12
CA ASP A 175 9.40 0.38 -12.15
C ASP A 175 10.81 0.72 -11.64
N ILE A 176 11.84 0.30 -12.38
CA ILE A 176 13.24 0.52 -12.07
C ILE A 176 13.57 2.01 -11.96
N SER A 177 12.99 2.84 -12.85
CA SER A 177 13.18 4.29 -12.82
C SER A 177 12.75 4.91 -11.49
N HIS A 178 11.74 4.36 -10.83
CA HIS A 178 11.25 4.87 -9.53
C HIS A 178 12.27 4.64 -8.40
N LEU A 179 13.06 3.56 -8.47
CA LEU A 179 14.18 3.34 -7.53
C LEU A 179 15.28 4.39 -7.73
N TYR A 180 15.61 4.73 -8.98
CA TYR A 180 16.56 5.80 -9.29
C TYR A 180 16.03 7.17 -8.86
N ASN A 181 14.72 7.43 -9.00
CA ASN A 181 14.09 8.64 -8.48
C ASN A 181 14.22 8.72 -6.95
N LEU A 182 14.00 7.60 -6.25
CA LEU A 182 14.16 7.55 -4.81
C LEU A 182 15.61 7.81 -4.39
N ALA A 183 16.58 7.21 -5.07
CA ALA A 183 18.00 7.46 -4.83
C ALA A 183 18.36 8.94 -4.92
N HIS A 184 17.85 9.65 -5.93
CA HIS A 184 18.02 11.11 -6.04
C HIS A 184 17.56 11.87 -4.78
N PHE A 185 16.42 11.49 -4.20
CA PHE A 185 15.91 12.15 -2.98
C PHE A 185 16.62 11.71 -1.70
N VAL A 186 17.14 10.48 -1.66
CA VAL A 186 18.02 10.00 -0.58
C VAL A 186 19.34 10.77 -0.60
N ASP A 187 19.98 10.92 -1.77
CA ASP A 187 21.24 11.65 -1.94
C ASP A 187 21.11 13.13 -1.55
N ARG A 188 19.93 13.72 -1.78
CA ARG A 188 19.59 15.09 -1.36
C ARG A 188 19.23 15.21 0.13
N GLY A 189 19.21 14.10 0.87
CA GLY A 189 18.87 14.06 2.29
C GLY A 189 17.41 14.39 2.61
N LEU A 190 16.48 14.27 1.65
CA LEU A 190 15.06 14.52 1.89
C LEU A 190 14.33 13.32 2.52
N VAL A 191 14.90 12.12 2.40
CA VAL A 191 14.41 10.92 3.08
C VAL A 191 15.05 10.82 4.47
N LYS A 192 14.23 10.82 5.53
CA LYS A 192 14.68 10.97 6.94
C LYS A 192 14.72 9.67 7.76
N SER A 193 14.45 8.53 7.14
CA SER A 193 14.52 7.19 7.74
C SER A 193 15.09 6.21 6.73
N PRO A 194 15.47 4.98 7.12
CA PRO A 194 15.68 3.91 6.16
C PRO A 194 14.50 3.86 5.17
N PRO A 195 14.72 3.90 3.85
CA PRO A 195 13.62 3.91 2.90
C PRO A 195 12.83 2.61 3.02
N PHE A 196 11.51 2.72 3.21
CA PHE A 196 10.62 1.58 3.13
C PHE A 196 10.12 1.43 1.69
N ILE A 197 10.82 0.65 0.89
CA ILE A 197 10.56 0.48 -0.54
C ILE A 197 9.48 -0.57 -0.74
N GLN A 198 8.33 -0.17 -1.28
CA GLN A 198 7.27 -1.05 -1.73
C GLN A 198 7.39 -1.26 -3.25
N SER A 199 7.85 -2.44 -3.67
CA SER A 199 7.91 -2.78 -5.10
C SER A 199 6.56 -3.32 -5.56
N VAL A 200 5.96 -2.63 -6.54
CA VAL A 200 4.61 -2.90 -7.02
C VAL A 200 4.66 -3.52 -8.41
N PHE A 201 4.10 -4.72 -8.55
CA PHE A 201 4.22 -5.55 -9.75
C PHE A 201 2.87 -5.81 -10.42
N GLY A 202 2.84 -5.74 -11.75
CA GLY A 202 1.69 -6.20 -12.54
C GLY A 202 0.59 -5.16 -12.79
N ILE A 203 0.88 -3.87 -12.59
CA ILE A 203 0.02 -2.78 -13.04
C ILE A 203 0.32 -2.47 -14.50
N LEU A 204 -0.71 -2.34 -15.35
CA LEU A 204 -0.53 -1.93 -16.73
C LEU A 204 -0.03 -0.49 -16.79
N GLY A 205 1.22 -0.31 -17.22
CA GLY A 205 1.94 0.96 -17.20
C GLY A 205 3.16 0.96 -16.28
N GLY A 206 3.29 -0.04 -15.40
CA GLY A 206 4.50 -0.33 -14.63
C GLY A 206 5.17 -1.64 -15.05
N ILE A 207 6.07 -2.14 -14.20
CA ILE A 207 6.81 -3.37 -14.41
C ILE A 207 5.90 -4.61 -14.30
N GLY A 208 6.27 -5.66 -15.02
CA GLY A 208 5.54 -6.93 -15.06
C GLY A 208 5.59 -7.72 -13.75
N PRO A 209 4.75 -8.77 -13.62
CA PRO A 209 4.74 -9.63 -12.44
C PRO A 209 5.64 -10.87 -12.58
N HIS A 210 6.70 -10.82 -13.40
CA HIS A 210 7.59 -11.96 -13.55
C HIS A 210 8.61 -12.03 -12.39
N PRO A 211 9.07 -13.23 -11.98
CA PRO A 211 10.11 -13.35 -10.97
C PRO A 211 11.39 -12.56 -11.31
N GLU A 212 11.75 -12.47 -12.59
CA GLU A 212 12.90 -11.68 -13.07
C GLU A 212 12.73 -10.18 -12.80
N ASP A 213 11.52 -9.65 -12.93
CA ASP A 213 11.20 -8.25 -12.62
C ASP A 213 11.45 -7.98 -11.12
N LEU A 214 10.98 -8.88 -10.25
CA LEU A 214 11.21 -8.81 -8.81
C LEU A 214 12.70 -8.88 -8.47
N MET A 215 13.43 -9.83 -9.08
CA MET A 215 14.88 -9.96 -8.88
C MET A 215 15.63 -8.72 -9.37
N HIS A 216 15.18 -8.10 -10.47
CA HIS A 216 15.81 -6.91 -11.01
C HIS A 216 15.55 -5.66 -10.14
N MET A 217 14.34 -5.50 -9.60
CA MET A 217 14.01 -4.48 -8.60
C MET A 217 14.88 -4.66 -7.35
N LYS A 218 15.02 -5.88 -6.83
CA LYS A 218 15.90 -6.18 -5.68
C LYS A 218 17.35 -5.80 -5.96
N ARG A 219 17.90 -6.29 -7.07
CA ARG A 219 19.29 -6.02 -7.47
C ARG A 219 19.55 -4.52 -7.61
N THR A 220 18.57 -3.77 -8.10
CA THR A 220 18.70 -2.31 -8.25
C THR A 220 18.62 -1.60 -6.91
N ALA A 221 17.69 -1.99 -6.03
CA ALA A 221 17.63 -1.44 -4.69
C ALA A 221 18.92 -1.71 -3.90
N ASP A 222 19.46 -2.94 -3.95
CA ASP A 222 20.74 -3.28 -3.30
C ASP A 222 21.90 -2.43 -3.79
N ARG A 223 21.95 -2.16 -5.10
CA ARG A 223 23.00 -1.33 -5.70
C ARG A 223 22.89 0.14 -5.30
N LEU A 224 21.68 0.65 -5.12
CA LEU A 224 21.42 2.07 -4.84
C LEU A 224 21.42 2.40 -3.34
N PHE A 225 20.92 1.48 -2.50
CA PHE A 225 20.66 1.73 -1.08
C PHE A 225 21.45 0.80 -0.15
N GLY A 226 22.21 -0.16 -0.69
CA GLY A 226 23.00 -1.11 0.10
C GLY A 226 22.12 -1.89 1.07
N ASN A 227 22.47 -1.83 2.36
CA ASN A 227 21.72 -2.47 3.44
C ASN A 227 20.83 -1.48 4.23
N GLU A 228 20.68 -0.25 3.75
CA GLU A 228 20.05 0.85 4.49
C GLU A 228 18.59 1.08 4.09
N TYR A 229 17.88 0.02 3.65
CA TYR A 229 16.49 0.10 3.25
C TYR A 229 15.70 -1.14 3.70
N GLU A 230 14.39 -0.96 3.81
CA GLU A 230 13.45 -2.04 4.05
C GLU A 230 12.63 -2.29 2.79
N TRP A 231 12.46 -3.56 2.43
CA TRP A 231 11.83 -3.94 1.17
C TRP A 231 10.50 -4.65 1.41
N SER A 232 9.46 -4.29 0.68
CA SER A 232 8.15 -4.95 0.69
C SER A 232 7.68 -5.23 -0.73
N ILE A 233 6.83 -6.25 -0.89
CA ILE A 233 6.35 -6.73 -2.19
C ILE A 233 4.84 -6.67 -2.26
N LEU A 234 4.33 -6.06 -3.34
CA LEU A 234 2.94 -6.07 -3.76
C LEU A 234 2.84 -6.69 -5.15
N GLY A 235 2.18 -7.85 -5.27
CA GLY A 235 1.80 -8.43 -6.56
C GLY A 235 0.31 -8.20 -6.88
N ALA A 236 -0.01 -7.58 -8.02
CA ALA A 236 -1.40 -7.31 -8.38
C ALA A 236 -2.19 -8.59 -8.70
N GLY A 237 -3.42 -8.68 -8.17
CA GLY A 237 -4.37 -9.76 -8.42
C GLY A 237 -3.81 -11.15 -8.10
N ARG A 238 -3.86 -12.06 -9.08
CA ARG A 238 -3.39 -13.45 -8.92
C ARG A 238 -1.91 -13.57 -8.54
N ASN A 239 -1.13 -12.51 -8.70
CA ASN A 239 0.31 -12.49 -8.42
C ASN A 239 0.62 -12.16 -6.95
N GLN A 240 -0.37 -11.79 -6.14
CA GLN A 240 -0.20 -11.39 -4.74
C GLN A 240 0.54 -12.46 -3.92
N MET A 241 -0.01 -13.68 -3.85
CA MET A 241 0.59 -14.75 -3.04
C MET A 241 1.94 -15.23 -3.63
N PRO A 242 2.08 -15.53 -4.94
CA PRO A 242 3.35 -15.98 -5.50
C PRO A 242 4.51 -14.99 -5.30
N LEU A 243 4.33 -13.70 -5.61
CA LEU A 243 5.40 -12.73 -5.51
C LEU A 243 5.74 -12.38 -4.07
N ALA A 244 4.75 -12.25 -3.18
CA ALA A 244 4.98 -12.10 -1.75
C ALA A 244 5.80 -13.28 -1.18
N THR A 245 5.50 -14.51 -1.62
CA THR A 245 6.25 -15.72 -1.19
C THR A 245 7.70 -15.70 -1.68
N ILE A 246 7.93 -15.37 -2.96
CA ILE A 246 9.29 -15.24 -3.52
C ILE A 246 10.09 -14.17 -2.76
N GLY A 247 9.48 -13.01 -2.55
CA GLY A 247 10.08 -11.91 -1.79
C GLY A 247 10.45 -12.30 -0.37
N ALA A 248 9.52 -12.92 0.36
CA ALA A 248 9.74 -13.35 1.74
C ALA A 248 10.91 -14.34 1.85
N ALA A 249 11.00 -15.29 0.92
CA ALA A 249 12.13 -16.23 0.83
C ALA A 249 13.47 -15.54 0.50
N MET A 250 13.43 -14.34 -0.07
CA MET A 250 14.60 -13.48 -0.37
C MET A 250 14.88 -12.42 0.70
N GLY A 251 14.13 -12.39 1.80
CA GLY A 251 14.35 -11.43 2.88
C GLY A 251 13.40 -10.24 2.92
N SER A 252 12.37 -10.18 2.06
CA SER A 252 11.44 -9.05 2.02
C SER A 252 10.35 -9.12 3.10
N ASN A 253 9.72 -7.97 3.33
CA ASN A 253 8.39 -7.83 3.90
C ASN A 253 7.32 -8.09 2.81
N VAL A 254 6.04 -8.16 3.19
CA VAL A 254 4.96 -8.51 2.26
C VAL A 254 3.76 -7.58 2.39
N ARG A 255 3.07 -7.33 1.28
CA ARG A 255 1.80 -6.62 1.23
C ARG A 255 0.71 -7.49 0.59
N VAL A 256 -0.44 -7.54 1.25
CA VAL A 256 -1.67 -8.21 0.81
C VAL A 256 -2.86 -7.28 1.04
N GLY A 257 -4.07 -7.72 0.67
CA GLY A 257 -5.30 -6.99 0.92
C GLY A 257 -6.17 -6.85 -0.33
N LEU A 258 -7.44 -6.51 -0.10
CA LEU A 258 -8.47 -6.39 -1.13
C LEU A 258 -8.24 -5.20 -2.07
N GLU A 259 -7.41 -4.23 -1.67
CA GLU A 259 -6.89 -3.21 -2.57
C GLU A 259 -6.13 -3.82 -3.75
N ASP A 260 -5.30 -4.82 -3.47
CA ASP A 260 -4.33 -5.34 -4.43
C ASP A 260 -4.87 -6.59 -5.16
N SER A 261 -5.73 -7.37 -4.51
CA SER A 261 -6.39 -8.54 -5.11
C SER A 261 -7.75 -8.81 -4.47
N LEU A 262 -8.79 -8.92 -5.28
CA LEU A 262 -10.12 -9.38 -4.83
C LEU A 262 -10.20 -10.89 -4.58
N TRP A 263 -9.13 -11.64 -4.84
CA TRP A 263 -9.15 -13.10 -4.91
C TRP A 263 -8.37 -13.70 -3.75
N ILE A 264 -8.92 -14.72 -3.10
CA ILE A 264 -8.16 -15.58 -2.18
C ILE A 264 -7.46 -16.69 -2.97
N GLY A 265 -8.05 -17.15 -4.07
CA GLY A 265 -7.52 -18.20 -4.94
C GLY A 265 -8.11 -18.14 -6.36
N PRO A 266 -7.73 -19.06 -7.25
CA PRO A 266 -8.22 -19.07 -8.63
C PRO A 266 -9.75 -19.12 -8.69
N GLY A 267 -10.37 -18.05 -9.21
CA GLY A 267 -11.82 -17.95 -9.36
C GLY A 267 -12.61 -17.78 -8.04
N GLN A 268 -11.94 -17.62 -6.90
CA GLN A 268 -12.59 -17.47 -5.60
C GLN A 268 -12.30 -16.09 -5.01
N LEU A 269 -13.36 -15.31 -4.78
CA LEU A 269 -13.26 -14.02 -4.10
C LEU A 269 -12.78 -14.21 -2.67
N ALA A 270 -11.94 -13.30 -2.19
CA ALA A 270 -11.59 -13.22 -0.78
C ALA A 270 -12.77 -12.58 -0.02
N GLU A 271 -13.24 -13.27 1.02
CA GLU A 271 -14.37 -12.80 1.84
C GLU A 271 -13.98 -11.65 2.78
N SER A 272 -12.68 -11.49 3.05
CA SER A 272 -12.14 -10.43 3.92
C SER A 272 -10.65 -10.23 3.71
N ASN A 273 -10.16 -9.04 4.07
CA ASN A 273 -8.73 -8.74 4.20
C ASN A 273 -8.02 -9.71 5.16
N ARG A 274 -8.69 -10.05 6.27
CA ARG A 274 -8.23 -11.03 7.26
C ARG A 274 -7.82 -12.36 6.62
N SER A 275 -8.64 -12.89 5.70
CA SER A 275 -8.37 -14.18 5.05
C SER A 275 -7.06 -14.18 4.25
N GLN A 276 -6.70 -13.06 3.61
CA GLN A 276 -5.45 -12.93 2.88
C GLN A 276 -4.25 -12.80 3.83
N VAL A 277 -4.41 -12.07 4.94
CA VAL A 277 -3.37 -11.98 5.99
C VAL A 277 -3.09 -13.35 6.62
N GLU A 278 -4.13 -14.11 6.97
CA GLU A 278 -3.99 -15.47 7.50
C GLU A 278 -3.27 -16.38 6.50
N ARG A 279 -3.63 -16.30 5.21
CA ARG A 279 -3.00 -17.10 4.17
C ARG A 279 -1.51 -16.80 4.00
N ILE A 280 -1.11 -15.53 3.90
CA ILE A 280 0.31 -15.20 3.76
C ILE A 280 1.07 -15.54 5.04
N ARG A 281 0.47 -15.35 6.22
CA ARG A 281 1.07 -15.76 7.49
C ARG A 281 1.36 -17.26 7.55
N THR A 282 0.43 -18.12 7.11
CA THR A 282 0.67 -19.57 7.03
C THR A 282 1.89 -19.90 6.16
N ILE A 283 2.07 -19.20 5.03
CA ILE A 283 3.23 -19.39 4.15
C ILE A 283 4.51 -18.95 4.87
N LEU A 284 4.51 -17.80 5.54
CA LEU A 284 5.68 -17.31 6.29
C LEU A 284 6.08 -18.29 7.40
N GLU A 285 5.11 -18.79 8.16
CA GLU A 285 5.33 -19.78 9.21
C GLU A 285 5.89 -21.10 8.64
N ALA A 286 5.39 -21.55 7.48
CA ALA A 286 5.93 -22.72 6.78
C ALA A 286 7.37 -22.52 6.28
N LEU A 287 7.79 -21.27 6.02
CA LEU A 287 9.17 -20.90 5.70
C LEU A 287 10.06 -20.72 6.95
N ASN A 288 9.54 -20.98 8.16
CA ASN A 288 10.18 -20.74 9.45
C ASN A 288 10.51 -19.25 9.72
N LEU A 289 9.75 -18.35 9.09
CA LEU A 289 9.81 -16.91 9.34
C LEU A 289 8.83 -16.52 10.44
N GLU A 290 9.10 -15.40 11.12
CA GLU A 290 8.21 -14.88 12.16
C GLU A 290 7.57 -13.56 11.69
N VAL A 291 6.30 -13.35 12.03
CA VAL A 291 5.60 -12.10 11.72
C VAL A 291 6.03 -11.01 12.71
N ALA A 292 6.34 -9.82 12.18
CA ALA A 292 6.70 -8.66 13.00
C ALA A 292 5.45 -8.09 13.69
N THR A 293 5.58 -7.74 14.96
CA THR A 293 4.58 -6.96 15.69
C THR A 293 4.58 -5.49 15.24
N PRO A 294 3.53 -4.71 15.57
CA PRO A 294 3.54 -3.27 15.36
C PRO A 294 4.73 -2.56 16.03
N ALA A 295 5.12 -2.96 17.25
CA ALA A 295 6.26 -2.38 17.95
C ALA A 295 7.60 -2.64 17.24
N GLU A 296 7.84 -3.89 16.82
CA GLU A 296 9.03 -4.25 16.03
C GLU A 296 9.05 -3.50 14.69
N THR A 297 7.88 -3.35 14.05
CA THR A 297 7.74 -2.62 12.78
C THR A 297 8.04 -1.13 12.95
N ARG A 298 7.55 -0.48 14.01
CA ARG A 298 7.89 0.92 14.32
C ARG A 298 9.39 1.13 14.51
N ALA A 299 10.04 0.23 15.26
CA ALA A 299 11.49 0.30 15.47
C ALA A 299 12.26 0.12 14.16
N LYS A 300 11.85 -0.87 13.35
CA LYS A 300 12.45 -1.19 12.06
C LYS A 300 12.34 -0.04 11.05
N LEU A 301 11.21 0.65 11.03
CA LEU A 301 10.93 1.75 10.08
C LEU A 301 11.23 3.15 10.64
N GLY A 302 11.71 3.26 11.89
CA GLY A 302 12.01 4.56 12.51
C GLY A 302 10.79 5.46 12.66
N LEU A 303 9.64 4.89 13.05
CA LEU A 303 8.37 5.62 13.15
C LEU A 303 8.24 6.36 14.47
N LYS A 304 7.48 7.45 14.44
CA LYS A 304 7.30 8.35 15.59
C LYS A 304 6.41 7.79 16.71
N GLY A 305 5.72 6.68 16.53
CA GLY A 305 4.81 6.11 17.52
C GLY A 305 3.36 6.57 17.35
N GLY A 306 2.42 5.67 17.68
CA GLY A 306 0.97 5.89 17.51
C GLY A 306 0.38 7.01 18.37
N ASP A 307 1.05 7.38 19.46
CA ASP A 307 0.64 8.51 20.30
C ASP A 307 0.95 9.88 19.66
N ASN A 308 1.84 9.90 18.65
CA ASN A 308 2.32 11.14 18.01
C ASN A 308 1.61 11.43 16.67
N VAL A 309 0.36 10.97 16.52
CA VAL A 309 -0.53 11.24 15.37
C VAL A 309 -1.69 12.14 15.78
N ALA A 310 -2.36 12.78 14.83
CA ALA A 310 -3.41 13.78 15.07
C ALA A 310 -4.84 13.22 14.89
N PHE A 311 -5.12 12.04 15.46
CA PHE A 311 -6.46 11.43 15.54
C PHE A 311 -6.58 10.50 16.74
#